data_AF-A0A925BLT6-F1
#
_entry.id   AF-A0A925BLT6-F1
#
_cell.length_a   1.000
_cell.length_b   1.000
_cell.length_c   1.000
_cell.angle_alpha   90.00
_cell.angle_beta   90.00
_cell.angle_gamma   90.00
#
_symmetry.space_group_name_H-M   'P 1'
#
loop_
_entity.id
_entity.type
_entity.pdbx_description
1 polymer ?
#
loop_
_entity_poly.entity_id
_entity_poly.type
_entity_poly.pdbx_seq_one_letter_code
_entity_poly.pdbx_strand_id
1 'polypeptide(L)'
;MKVRISDSRIPESDHGEIKHLLQQVAVGEGAGRWPDLPDEVDIRRRLTGGKSGSEVFEAIVHRGNNRQRKVIKLGPLYDLHDEYAAFKNYLNPPPSKFFVPIEAVSERLLSKDAPELPREVVIYNHAAEYQGATDSVTRTFEELAREAMRSDESLDDAIRALEKLFKGIRSGLHGNWVKEEQQRSHRMAWNWRLGFDATVTVAEIVASRMRLKTGTGSTLLYPSDVADRAVSLKLAADTERIQLANATVEWWGDSLIAETDQPHFLRVKIESGVAGATIRHLAKDVVNGEGWQIEATVKSWRQPTNRDRLLSLLTGFQLADGRLTSDGVSVRDPFPGLADVLNRERDDRIT
;
A
#
# COMPACT_ATOMS: atom_id res chain seq x y z
N MET A 1 -11.70 25.69 -13.26
CA MET A 1 -10.52 24.94 -13.71
C MET A 1 -9.86 25.64 -14.90
N LYS A 2 -8.58 25.99 -14.77
CA LYS A 2 -7.71 26.42 -15.86
C LYS A 2 -7.02 25.20 -16.47
N VAL A 3 -6.80 25.22 -17.79
CA VAL A 3 -6.05 24.14 -18.46
C VAL A 3 -4.87 24.76 -19.20
N ARG A 4 -3.67 24.32 -18.85
CA ARG A 4 -2.40 24.71 -19.47
C ARG A 4 -1.89 23.52 -20.27
N ILE A 5 -1.41 23.77 -21.49
CA ILE A 5 -0.78 22.76 -22.34
C ILE A 5 0.66 23.22 -22.55
N SER A 6 1.61 22.53 -21.92
CA SER A 6 3.04 22.88 -21.96
C SER A 6 3.83 22.10 -23.02
N ASP A 7 3.27 21.01 -23.56
CA ASP A 7 3.93 20.24 -24.61
C ASP A 7 3.73 20.89 -25.98
N SER A 8 4.82 21.42 -26.54
CA SER A 8 4.82 22.02 -27.89
C SER A 8 4.54 21.01 -29.01
N ARG A 9 4.55 19.71 -28.72
CA ARG A 9 4.21 18.66 -29.68
C ARG A 9 2.71 18.43 -29.82
N ILE A 10 1.88 19.04 -28.96
CA ILE A 10 0.42 19.00 -29.07
C ILE A 10 -0.03 20.15 -29.98
N PRO A 11 -0.61 19.87 -31.17
CA PRO A 11 -1.06 20.90 -32.10
C PRO A 11 -2.01 21.90 -31.43
N GLU A 12 -1.83 23.20 -31.72
CA GLU A 12 -2.70 24.26 -31.16
C GLU A 12 -4.18 24.08 -31.53
N SER A 13 -4.45 23.46 -32.68
CA SER A 13 -5.81 23.10 -33.12
C SER A 13 -6.55 22.23 -32.09
N ASP A 14 -5.81 21.39 -31.37
CA ASP A 14 -6.37 20.38 -30.47
C ASP A 14 -6.61 20.98 -29.06
N HIS A 15 -6.04 22.15 -28.78
CA HIS A 15 -6.10 22.75 -27.43
C HIS A 15 -7.53 23.12 -27.03
N GLY A 16 -8.33 23.59 -27.98
CA GLY A 16 -9.73 23.96 -27.72
C GLY A 16 -10.57 22.74 -27.30
N GLU A 17 -10.43 21.64 -28.03
CA GLU A 17 -11.10 20.37 -27.75
C GLU A 17 -10.66 19.80 -26.40
N ILE A 18 -9.35 19.67 -26.15
CA ILE A 18 -8.81 19.14 -24.88
C ILE A 18 -9.36 19.94 -23.68
N LYS A 19 -9.35 21.27 -23.78
CA LYS A 19 -9.89 22.16 -22.73
C LYS A 19 -11.38 21.92 -22.50
N HIS A 20 -12.15 21.84 -23.58
CA HIS A 20 -13.58 21.61 -23.51
C HIS A 20 -13.90 20.26 -22.86
N LEU A 21 -13.24 19.18 -23.30
CA LEU A 21 -13.46 17.83 -22.77
C LEU A 21 -13.10 17.71 -21.29
N LEU A 22 -12.00 18.32 -20.85
CA LEU A 22 -11.63 18.31 -19.43
C LEU A 22 -12.65 19.03 -18.54
N GLN A 23 -13.34 20.05 -19.06
CA GLN A 23 -14.41 20.73 -18.33
C GLN A 23 -15.66 19.84 -18.15
N GLN A 24 -15.78 18.74 -18.90
CA GLN A 24 -16.90 17.79 -18.82
C GLN A 24 -16.62 16.63 -17.83
N VAL A 25 -15.45 16.61 -17.19
CA VAL A 25 -15.15 15.64 -16.14
C VAL A 25 -16.10 15.84 -14.97
N ALA A 26 -16.70 14.75 -14.52
CA ALA A 26 -17.68 14.73 -13.45
C ALA A 26 -17.06 15.17 -12.12
N VAL A 27 -17.77 16.03 -11.39
CA VAL A 27 -17.37 16.54 -10.06
C VAL A 27 -18.47 16.26 -9.04
N GLY A 28 -18.11 15.98 -7.80
CA GLY A 28 -19.02 15.77 -6.68
C GLY A 28 -18.81 14.43 -5.98
N GLU A 29 -19.83 14.00 -5.23
CA GLU A 29 -19.77 12.75 -4.46
C GLU A 29 -19.99 11.51 -5.34
N GLY A 30 -19.18 10.48 -5.12
CA GLY A 30 -19.34 9.15 -5.73
C GLY A 30 -18.15 8.70 -6.58
N ALA A 31 -18.18 7.42 -6.97
CA ALA A 31 -17.12 6.81 -7.77
C ALA A 31 -17.08 7.37 -9.19
N GLY A 32 -15.87 7.59 -9.73
CA GLY A 32 -15.66 8.16 -11.06
C GLY A 32 -15.88 9.67 -11.14
N ARG A 33 -15.99 10.36 -10.01
CA ARG A 33 -16.07 11.81 -9.93
C ARG A 33 -14.85 12.36 -9.22
N TRP A 34 -14.36 13.52 -9.67
CA TRP A 34 -13.48 14.30 -8.83
C TRP A 34 -14.24 14.79 -7.60
N PRO A 35 -13.62 14.79 -6.39
CA PRO A 35 -14.28 15.32 -5.21
C PRO A 35 -14.62 16.80 -5.39
N ASP A 36 -13.67 17.56 -5.94
CA ASP A 36 -13.80 18.98 -6.24
C ASP A 36 -13.19 19.30 -7.60
N LEU A 37 -13.67 20.38 -8.22
CA LEU A 37 -13.12 20.90 -9.48
C LEU A 37 -11.68 21.39 -9.24
N PRO A 38 -10.67 20.91 -9.98
CA PRO A 38 -9.29 21.35 -9.79
C PRO A 38 -9.07 22.80 -10.25
N ASP A 39 -8.07 23.44 -9.66
CA ASP A 39 -7.70 24.83 -9.98
C ASP A 39 -7.06 24.89 -11.37
N GLU A 40 -6.09 24.02 -11.62
CA GLU A 40 -5.34 23.93 -12.87
C GLU A 40 -5.07 22.47 -13.26
N VAL A 41 -5.19 22.16 -14.55
CA VAL A 41 -4.67 20.93 -15.16
C VAL A 41 -3.58 21.33 -16.15
N ASP A 42 -2.34 20.92 -15.87
CA ASP A 42 -1.17 21.21 -16.69
C ASP A 42 -0.77 19.96 -17.49
N ILE A 43 -1.11 19.93 -18.78
CA ILE A 43 -0.75 18.87 -19.71
C ILE A 43 0.73 18.97 -20.04
N ARG A 44 1.51 18.04 -19.48
CA ARG A 44 2.98 18.02 -19.57
C ARG A 44 3.48 17.41 -20.85
N ARG A 45 2.87 16.30 -21.26
CA ARG A 45 3.21 15.63 -22.51
C ARG A 45 2.11 14.75 -23.07
N ARG A 46 2.14 14.57 -24.39
CA ARG A 46 1.43 13.48 -25.06
C ARG A 46 2.24 12.18 -24.93
N LEU A 47 1.63 11.15 -24.35
CA LEU A 47 2.20 9.81 -24.19
C LEU A 47 2.02 8.99 -25.47
N THR A 48 0.79 8.99 -26.01
CA THR A 48 0.48 8.31 -27.27
C THR A 48 -0.66 9.02 -28.01
N GLY A 49 -0.69 8.84 -29.33
CA GLY A 49 -1.73 9.30 -30.24
C GLY A 49 -2.14 8.14 -31.15
N GLY A 50 -2.76 7.12 -30.56
CA GLY A 50 -2.92 5.81 -31.18
C GLY A 50 -3.84 5.78 -32.41
N LYS A 51 -3.79 4.66 -33.15
CA LYS A 51 -4.63 4.40 -34.33
C LYS A 51 -6.14 4.27 -34.03
N SER A 52 -6.51 4.14 -32.75
CA SER A 52 -7.90 4.00 -32.30
C SER A 52 -8.64 5.33 -32.14
N GLY A 53 -8.03 6.46 -32.53
CA GLY A 53 -8.61 7.80 -32.27
C GLY A 53 -8.54 8.21 -30.80
N SER A 54 -7.84 7.43 -29.97
CA SER A 54 -7.55 7.77 -28.58
C SER A 54 -6.22 8.51 -28.45
N GLU A 55 -6.19 9.49 -27.55
CA GLU A 55 -5.00 10.21 -27.17
C GLU A 55 -4.79 10.11 -25.68
N VAL A 56 -3.54 9.96 -25.27
CA VAL A 56 -3.18 9.80 -23.87
C VAL A 56 -2.16 10.86 -23.52
N PHE A 57 -2.41 11.55 -22.42
CA PHE A 57 -1.60 12.65 -21.93
C PHE A 57 -1.15 12.38 -20.50
N GLU A 58 0.04 12.85 -20.18
CA GLU A 58 0.49 12.99 -18.82
C GLU A 58 0.24 14.42 -18.36
N ALA A 59 -0.36 14.57 -17.17
CA ALA A 59 -0.76 15.85 -16.62
C ALA A 59 -0.39 16.01 -15.15
N ILE A 60 -0.26 17.25 -14.70
CA ILE A 60 -0.25 17.61 -13.29
C ILE A 60 -1.57 18.31 -12.96
N VAL A 61 -2.32 17.74 -12.03
CA VAL A 61 -3.57 18.33 -11.52
C VAL A 61 -3.26 19.06 -10.22
N HIS A 62 -3.68 20.33 -10.16
CA HIS A 62 -3.46 21.24 -9.04
C HIS A 62 -4.77 21.46 -8.26
N ARG A 63 -4.70 21.29 -6.93
CA ARG A 63 -5.79 21.59 -5.98
C ARG A 63 -5.20 22.27 -4.74
N GLY A 64 -5.30 23.59 -4.67
CA GLY A 64 -4.58 24.43 -3.71
C GLY A 64 -3.07 24.21 -3.81
N ASN A 65 -2.46 23.78 -2.70
CA ASN A 65 -1.04 23.44 -2.64
C ASN A 65 -0.74 21.99 -3.08
N ASN A 66 -1.76 21.16 -3.30
CA ASN A 66 -1.58 19.78 -3.71
C ASN A 66 -1.34 19.69 -5.23
N ARG A 67 -0.39 18.84 -5.62
CA ARG A 67 -0.03 18.55 -7.00
C ARG A 67 0.02 17.04 -7.20
N GLN A 68 -0.79 16.54 -8.10
CA GLN A 68 -0.86 15.11 -8.37
C GLN A 68 -0.62 14.85 -9.86
N ARG A 69 0.23 13.86 -10.16
CA ARG A 69 0.42 13.40 -11.54
C ARG A 69 -0.76 12.52 -11.90
N LYS A 70 -1.27 12.70 -13.11
CA LYS A 70 -2.40 11.93 -13.66
C LYS A 70 -2.11 11.53 -15.10
N VAL A 71 -2.79 10.49 -15.55
CA VAL A 71 -2.86 10.14 -16.97
C VAL A 71 -4.27 10.41 -17.45
N ILE A 72 -4.39 11.14 -18.55
CA ILE A 72 -5.66 11.57 -19.13
C ILE A 72 -5.80 10.90 -20.48
N LYS A 73 -6.86 10.12 -20.68
CA LYS A 73 -7.19 9.50 -21.97
C LYS A 73 -8.42 10.18 -22.55
N LEU A 74 -8.29 10.64 -23.79
CA LEU A 74 -9.37 11.20 -24.61
C LEU A 74 -9.67 10.22 -25.74
N GLY A 75 -10.93 9.86 -25.98
CA GLY A 75 -11.26 8.82 -26.97
C GLY A 75 -12.74 8.72 -27.27
N PRO A 76 -13.14 7.85 -28.22
CA PRO A 76 -14.56 7.65 -28.55
C PRO A 76 -15.38 7.18 -27.34
N LEU A 77 -16.66 7.59 -27.28
CA LEU A 77 -17.57 7.25 -26.18
C LEU A 77 -17.63 5.73 -25.90
N TYR A 78 -17.83 4.92 -26.94
CA TYR A 78 -18.00 3.47 -26.77
C TYR A 78 -16.75 2.81 -26.17
N ASP A 79 -15.56 3.18 -26.65
CA ASP A 79 -14.30 2.65 -26.15
C ASP A 79 -14.09 3.00 -24.66
N LEU A 80 -14.36 4.26 -24.29
CA LEU A 80 -14.16 4.73 -22.91
C LEU A 80 -15.27 4.25 -21.97
N HIS A 81 -16.48 4.02 -22.48
CA HIS A 81 -17.56 3.38 -21.73
C HIS A 81 -17.19 1.95 -21.37
N ASP A 82 -16.73 1.16 -22.34
CA ASP A 82 -16.35 -0.23 -22.10
C ASP A 82 -15.14 -0.32 -21.17
N GLU A 83 -14.17 0.58 -21.31
CA GLU A 83 -13.02 0.68 -20.41
C GLU A 83 -13.43 1.00 -18.97
N TYR A 84 -14.30 2.01 -18.77
CA TYR A 84 -14.80 2.37 -17.44
C TYR A 84 -15.68 1.28 -16.82
N ALA A 85 -16.54 0.65 -17.63
CA ALA A 85 -17.36 -0.48 -17.19
C ALA A 85 -16.49 -1.68 -16.78
N ALA A 86 -15.46 -2.01 -17.55
CA ALA A 86 -14.52 -3.07 -17.22
C ALA A 86 -13.77 -2.77 -15.91
N PHE A 87 -13.31 -1.53 -15.72
CA PHE A 87 -12.70 -1.10 -14.47
C PHE A 87 -13.64 -1.31 -13.27
N LYS A 88 -14.90 -0.86 -13.37
CA LYS A 88 -15.87 -1.02 -12.29
C LYS A 88 -16.19 -2.48 -11.98
N ASN A 89 -16.34 -3.31 -13.01
CA ASN A 89 -16.80 -4.69 -12.87
C ASN A 89 -15.67 -5.62 -12.40
N TYR A 90 -14.42 -5.33 -12.75
CA TYR A 90 -13.31 -6.28 -12.57
C TYR A 90 -12.15 -5.75 -11.72
N LEU A 91 -12.02 -4.44 -11.51
CA LEU A 91 -10.83 -3.82 -10.90
C LEU A 91 -11.13 -2.98 -9.65
N ASN A 92 -12.39 -2.90 -9.21
CA ASN A 92 -12.81 -2.09 -8.08
C ASN A 92 -13.34 -2.97 -6.93
N PRO A 93 -12.81 -2.96 -5.68
CA PRO A 93 -11.46 -2.95 -5.10
C PRO A 93 -11.01 -4.36 -4.55
N PRO A 94 -9.75 -4.55 -4.08
CA PRO A 94 -8.71 -3.54 -3.85
C PRO A 94 -7.77 -3.29 -5.04
N PRO A 95 -7.29 -2.03 -5.20
CA PRO A 95 -6.42 -1.62 -6.30
C PRO A 95 -5.06 -2.33 -6.25
N SER A 96 -4.54 -2.64 -7.44
CA SER A 96 -3.22 -3.25 -7.63
C SER A 96 -2.30 -2.22 -8.27
N LYS A 97 -1.01 -2.22 -7.92
CA LYS A 97 0.00 -1.36 -8.55
C LYS A 97 0.17 -1.58 -10.06
N PHE A 98 -0.36 -2.70 -10.59
CA PHE A 98 -0.39 -3.01 -12.02
C PHE A 98 -1.63 -2.44 -12.73
N PHE A 99 -2.69 -2.13 -11.98
CA PHE A 99 -3.94 -1.59 -12.49
C PHE A 99 -4.19 -0.24 -11.84
N VAL A 100 -3.72 0.80 -12.52
CA VAL A 100 -3.86 2.16 -12.03
C VAL A 100 -5.35 2.52 -12.06
N PRO A 101 -5.95 2.92 -10.93
CA PRO A 101 -7.38 3.13 -10.86
C PRO A 101 -7.79 4.36 -11.66
N ILE A 102 -9.01 4.29 -12.19
CA ILE A 102 -9.71 5.45 -12.76
C ILE A 102 -10.21 6.29 -11.59
N GLU A 103 -9.70 7.51 -11.47
CA GLU A 103 -10.13 8.49 -10.46
C GLU A 103 -11.43 9.16 -10.90
N ALA A 104 -11.49 9.64 -12.14
CA ALA A 104 -12.61 10.40 -12.65
C ALA A 104 -12.85 10.16 -14.14
N VAL A 105 -14.09 10.37 -14.57
CA VAL A 105 -14.52 10.27 -15.96
C VAL A 105 -15.39 11.46 -16.33
N SER A 106 -15.58 11.67 -17.64
CA SER A 106 -16.62 12.55 -18.17
C SER A 106 -18.02 12.18 -17.69
N GLU A 107 -18.90 13.17 -17.52
CA GLU A 107 -20.27 12.97 -17.00
C GLU A 107 -21.08 11.97 -17.86
N ARG A 108 -20.83 11.94 -19.18
CA ARG A 108 -21.47 11.02 -20.12
C ARG A 108 -21.17 9.55 -19.86
N LEU A 109 -20.00 9.24 -19.30
CA LEU A 109 -19.64 7.89 -18.90
C LEU A 109 -20.33 7.44 -17.59
N LEU A 110 -20.93 8.38 -16.85
CA LEU A 110 -21.72 8.11 -15.64
C LEU A 110 -23.23 8.10 -15.92
N SER A 111 -23.68 8.95 -16.85
CA SER A 111 -25.10 9.15 -17.15
C SER A 111 -25.38 9.22 -18.66
N LYS A 112 -26.38 8.45 -19.09
CA LYS A 112 -26.91 8.47 -20.47
C LYS A 112 -27.73 9.72 -20.80
N ASP A 113 -27.90 10.64 -19.85
CA ASP A 113 -28.62 11.90 -20.07
C ASP A 113 -27.67 13.09 -20.29
N ALA A 114 -26.35 12.91 -20.14
CA ALA A 114 -25.39 13.98 -20.39
C ALA A 114 -25.25 14.28 -21.90
N PRO A 115 -24.81 15.49 -22.29
CA PRO A 115 -24.58 15.85 -23.69
C PRO A 115 -23.68 14.85 -24.42
N GLU A 116 -24.00 14.56 -25.68
CA GLU A 116 -23.14 13.76 -26.55
C GLU A 116 -21.96 14.59 -27.04
N LEU A 117 -20.75 14.09 -26.81
CA LEU A 117 -19.51 14.69 -27.29
C LEU A 117 -18.87 13.78 -28.34
N PRO A 118 -18.09 14.33 -29.28
CA PRO A 118 -17.35 13.51 -30.23
C PRO A 118 -16.39 12.53 -29.55
N ARG A 119 -15.86 12.91 -28.38
CA ARG A 119 -14.92 12.16 -27.57
C ARG A 119 -15.21 12.40 -26.10
N GLU A 120 -14.79 11.47 -25.27
CA GLU A 120 -14.95 11.48 -23.82
C GLU A 120 -13.60 11.46 -23.12
N VAL A 121 -13.63 11.59 -21.78
CA VAL A 121 -12.43 11.62 -20.94
C VAL A 121 -12.47 10.54 -19.86
N VAL A 122 -11.34 9.86 -19.67
CA VAL A 122 -11.04 9.02 -18.49
C VAL A 122 -9.73 9.49 -17.88
N ILE A 123 -9.71 9.63 -16.55
CA ILE A 123 -8.56 10.08 -15.78
C ILE A 123 -8.13 8.98 -14.83
N TYR A 124 -6.88 8.60 -14.97
CA TYR A 124 -6.21 7.63 -14.12
C TYR A 124 -5.35 8.34 -13.09
N ASN A 125 -5.16 7.69 -11.94
CA ASN A 125 -3.98 7.96 -11.12
C ASN A 125 -2.71 7.73 -11.95
N HIS A 126 -1.55 8.08 -11.39
CA HIS A 126 -0.29 7.85 -12.09
C HIS A 126 0.45 6.67 -11.47
N ALA A 127 0.98 5.78 -12.31
CA ALA A 127 1.67 4.56 -11.86
C ALA A 127 2.83 4.84 -10.89
N ALA A 128 3.49 5.98 -11.05
CA ALA A 128 4.59 6.39 -10.18
C ALA A 128 4.17 6.64 -8.71
N GLU A 129 2.90 6.97 -8.45
CA GLU A 129 2.36 7.10 -7.08
C GLU A 129 2.48 5.77 -6.31
N TYR A 130 2.35 4.63 -7.01
CA TYR A 130 2.47 3.29 -6.43
C TYR A 130 3.92 2.83 -6.23
N GLN A 131 4.88 3.56 -6.79
CA GLN A 131 6.31 3.25 -6.66
C GLN A 131 7.03 4.17 -5.66
N GLY A 132 6.31 5.12 -5.05
CA GLY A 132 6.92 6.14 -4.18
C GLY A 132 7.89 7.07 -4.91
N ALA A 133 7.86 7.08 -6.25
CA ALA A 133 8.76 7.85 -7.10
C ALA A 133 7.98 9.04 -7.69
N THR A 134 8.04 10.20 -7.04
CA THR A 134 7.31 11.39 -7.52
C THR A 134 7.89 11.97 -8.82
N ASP A 135 9.20 11.79 -9.05
CA ASP A 135 9.95 12.46 -10.12
C ASP A 135 10.48 11.54 -11.22
N SER A 136 10.15 10.24 -11.19
CA SER A 136 10.62 9.33 -12.25
C SER A 136 9.93 9.65 -13.57
N VAL A 137 10.72 9.77 -14.63
CA VAL A 137 10.22 9.82 -16.01
C VAL A 137 9.55 8.49 -16.33
N THR A 138 8.25 8.53 -16.63
CA THR A 138 7.51 7.32 -17.00
C THR A 138 7.80 7.00 -18.46
N ARG A 139 8.07 5.73 -18.77
CA ARG A 139 8.22 5.26 -20.16
C ARG A 139 7.02 4.42 -20.53
N THR A 140 6.44 4.71 -21.69
CA THR A 140 5.43 3.86 -22.32
C THR A 140 6.08 2.64 -22.93
N PHE A 141 5.29 1.59 -23.18
CA PHE A 141 5.80 0.41 -23.87
C PHE A 141 6.25 0.74 -25.30
N GLU A 142 5.54 1.64 -25.97
CA GLU A 142 5.87 2.11 -27.31
C GLU A 142 7.19 2.88 -27.36
N GLU A 143 7.50 3.67 -26.32
CA GLU A 143 8.81 4.30 -26.17
C GLU A 143 9.91 3.25 -26.00
N LEU A 144 9.72 2.27 -25.11
CA LEU A 144 10.68 1.17 -24.92
C LEU A 144 10.88 0.35 -26.20
N ALA A 145 9.81 0.01 -26.91
CA ALA A 145 9.89 -0.73 -28.16
C ALA A 145 10.63 0.07 -29.24
N ARG A 146 10.38 1.38 -29.34
CA ARG A 146 11.09 2.25 -30.28
C ARG A 146 12.57 2.38 -29.96
N GLU A 147 12.93 2.43 -28.68
CA GLU A 147 14.32 2.44 -28.21
C GLU A 147 15.01 1.11 -28.51
N ALA A 148 14.34 -0.01 -28.22
CA ALA A 148 14.83 -1.36 -28.50
C ALA A 148 15.18 -1.61 -29.98
N MET A 149 14.49 -0.95 -30.91
CA MET A 149 14.81 -1.03 -32.34
C MET A 149 16.12 -0.33 -32.73
N ARG A 150 16.74 0.45 -31.84
CA ARG A 150 17.94 1.25 -32.14
C ARG A 150 19.24 0.62 -31.64
N SER A 151 19.20 -0.24 -30.62
CA SER A 151 20.38 -0.93 -30.10
C SER A 151 20.04 -2.21 -29.34
N ASP A 152 20.95 -3.17 -29.35
CA ASP A 152 20.82 -4.43 -28.59
C ASP A 152 20.72 -4.17 -27.08
N GLU A 153 21.44 -3.18 -26.56
CA GLU A 153 21.36 -2.78 -25.14
C GLU A 153 19.94 -2.28 -24.77
N SER A 154 19.30 -1.49 -25.64
CA SER A 154 17.93 -1.02 -25.42
C SER A 154 16.91 -2.15 -25.55
N LEU A 155 17.20 -3.17 -26.37
CA LEU A 155 16.39 -4.37 -26.50
C LEU A 155 16.41 -5.19 -25.21
N ASP A 156 17.59 -5.41 -24.62
CA ASP A 156 17.73 -6.09 -23.34
C ASP A 156 16.98 -5.37 -22.22
N ASP A 157 17.04 -4.04 -22.19
CA ASP A 157 16.27 -3.22 -21.23
C ASP A 157 14.76 -3.37 -21.42
N ALA A 158 14.27 -3.38 -22.65
CA ALA A 158 12.86 -3.58 -22.94
C ALA A 158 12.38 -5.00 -22.55
N ILE A 159 13.19 -6.03 -22.81
CA ILE A 159 12.91 -7.41 -22.40
C ILE A 159 12.82 -7.50 -20.88
N ARG A 160 13.81 -6.96 -20.14
CA ARG A 160 13.79 -6.93 -18.67
C ARG A 160 12.56 -6.20 -18.12
N ALA A 161 12.16 -5.09 -18.73
CA ALA A 161 10.97 -4.35 -18.33
C ALA A 161 9.68 -5.16 -18.55
N LEU A 162 9.57 -5.86 -19.69
CA LEU A 162 8.46 -6.76 -19.99
C LEU A 162 8.38 -7.95 -19.04
N GLU A 163 9.52 -8.61 -18.77
CA GLU A 163 9.58 -9.72 -17.82
C GLU A 163 9.11 -9.28 -16.44
N LYS A 164 9.57 -8.11 -15.97
CA LYS A 164 9.15 -7.54 -14.69
C LYS A 164 7.65 -7.20 -14.69
N LEU A 165 7.12 -6.68 -15.79
CA LEU A 165 5.69 -6.39 -15.94
C LEU A 165 4.86 -7.67 -15.87
N PHE A 166 5.18 -8.68 -16.68
CA PHE A 166 4.41 -9.93 -16.73
C PHE A 166 4.54 -10.74 -15.45
N LYS A 167 5.73 -10.81 -14.85
CA LYS A 167 5.91 -11.41 -13.53
C LYS A 167 4.99 -10.73 -12.51
N GLY A 168 5.00 -9.40 -12.52
CA GLY A 168 4.17 -8.60 -11.64
C GLY A 168 2.67 -8.76 -11.87
N ILE A 169 2.20 -8.67 -13.12
CA ILE A 169 0.80 -8.89 -13.49
C ILE A 169 0.36 -10.30 -13.07
N ARG A 170 1.20 -11.32 -13.28
CA ARG A 170 0.91 -12.69 -12.86
C ARG A 170 0.68 -12.75 -11.35
N SER A 171 1.58 -12.14 -10.57
CA SER A 171 1.45 -12.06 -9.11
C SER A 171 0.22 -11.25 -8.68
N GLY A 172 -0.11 -10.16 -9.38
CA GLY A 172 -1.25 -9.30 -9.08
C GLY A 172 -2.61 -9.92 -9.42
N LEU A 173 -2.74 -10.54 -10.59
CA LEU A 173 -3.99 -11.15 -11.07
C LEU A 173 -4.25 -12.52 -10.44
N HIS A 174 -3.27 -13.44 -10.49
CA HIS A 174 -3.45 -14.77 -9.88
C HIS A 174 -3.39 -14.71 -8.37
N GLY A 175 -2.62 -13.78 -7.82
CA GLY A 175 -2.63 -13.52 -6.39
C GLY A 175 -4.00 -13.08 -5.89
N ASN A 176 -4.88 -12.49 -6.72
CA ASN A 176 -6.24 -12.13 -6.29
C ASN A 176 -7.26 -13.26 -6.46
N TRP A 177 -7.12 -14.09 -7.49
CA TRP A 177 -8.05 -15.21 -7.73
C TRP A 177 -7.87 -16.39 -6.77
N VAL A 178 -6.64 -16.62 -6.29
CA VAL A 178 -6.35 -17.68 -5.30
C VAL A 178 -6.68 -17.23 -3.86
N LYS A 179 -7.00 -15.94 -3.65
CA LYS A 179 -7.17 -15.35 -2.31
C LYS A 179 -8.46 -15.72 -1.60
N GLU A 180 -9.53 -16.14 -2.27
CA GLU A 180 -10.73 -16.59 -1.55
C GLU A 180 -10.56 -17.97 -0.89
N GLU A 181 -9.69 -18.83 -1.43
CA GLU A 181 -9.60 -20.23 -0.98
C GLU A 181 -8.30 -20.57 -0.23
N GLN A 182 -7.23 -19.76 -0.37
CA GLN A 182 -5.92 -20.03 0.25
C GLN A 182 -5.38 -18.92 1.18
N GLN A 183 -6.19 -17.94 1.59
CA GLN A 183 -5.78 -16.86 2.52
C GLN A 183 -5.61 -17.31 3.99
N ARG A 184 -4.75 -18.29 4.24
CA ARG A 184 -3.94 -18.27 5.47
C ARG A 184 -2.58 -17.78 5.04
N SER A 185 -2.34 -16.46 5.13
CA SER A 185 -0.97 -15.96 4.98
C SER A 185 -0.05 -16.81 5.86
N HIS A 186 1.17 -17.11 5.40
CA HIS A 186 2.12 -17.79 6.28
C HIS A 186 2.23 -17.04 7.63
N ARG A 187 2.09 -15.72 7.65
CA ARG A 187 1.93 -14.94 8.89
C ARG A 187 0.78 -15.42 9.76
N MET A 188 -0.43 -15.64 9.24
CA MET A 188 -1.54 -16.19 10.03
C MET A 188 -1.21 -17.58 10.61
N ALA A 189 -0.62 -18.48 9.81
CA ALA A 189 -0.27 -19.82 10.27
C ALA A 189 0.92 -19.84 11.27
N TRP A 190 1.89 -18.94 11.09
CA TRP A 190 3.14 -18.90 11.87
C TRP A 190 3.08 -17.92 13.04
N ASN A 191 2.33 -16.82 13.00
CA ASN A 191 2.22 -15.85 14.11
C ASN A 191 1.70 -16.51 15.39
N TRP A 192 0.81 -17.50 15.26
CA TRP A 192 0.37 -18.31 16.40
C TRP A 192 1.50 -19.13 17.04
N ARG A 193 2.46 -19.60 16.24
CA ARG A 193 3.60 -20.42 16.68
C ARG A 193 4.80 -19.59 17.14
N LEU A 194 5.01 -18.42 16.53
CA LEU A 194 6.14 -17.52 16.80
C LEU A 194 5.88 -16.56 17.97
N GLY A 195 4.63 -16.48 18.45
CA GLY A 195 4.23 -15.62 19.55
C GLY A 195 3.83 -14.22 19.08
N PHE A 196 3.74 -13.28 20.03
CA PHE A 196 3.28 -11.92 19.77
C PHE A 196 4.29 -11.14 18.92
N ASP A 197 3.80 -10.35 17.95
CA ASP A 197 4.61 -9.41 17.16
C ASP A 197 5.25 -8.35 18.07
N ALA A 198 4.47 -7.88 19.05
CA ALA A 198 4.90 -6.93 20.06
C ALA A 198 4.19 -7.20 21.39
N THR A 199 4.85 -6.78 22.48
CA THR A 199 4.18 -6.51 23.76
C THR A 199 4.09 -5.01 23.92
N VAL A 200 2.90 -4.50 24.24
CA VAL A 200 2.64 -3.07 24.38
C VAL A 200 2.00 -2.75 25.72
N THR A 201 2.17 -1.52 26.17
CA THR A 201 1.53 -1.01 27.38
C THR A 201 0.48 0.06 27.05
N VAL A 202 -0.63 0.04 27.81
CA VAL A 202 -1.70 1.04 27.75
C VAL A 202 -1.94 1.63 29.14
N ALA A 203 -2.31 2.91 29.21
CA ALA A 203 -2.54 3.59 30.49
C ALA A 203 -4.03 3.70 30.84
N GLU A 204 -4.90 3.66 29.83
CA GLU A 204 -6.32 3.95 29.97
C GLU A 204 -7.15 3.19 28.92
N ILE A 205 -8.39 2.83 29.27
CA ILE A 205 -9.36 2.17 28.40
C ILE A 205 -10.68 2.93 28.49
N VAL A 206 -11.17 3.47 27.37
CA VAL A 206 -12.38 4.31 27.29
C VAL A 206 -13.15 3.98 26.02
N ALA A 207 -14.43 3.62 26.14
CA ALA A 207 -15.40 3.52 25.03
C ALA A 207 -14.83 2.91 23.73
N SER A 208 -14.48 1.61 23.77
CA SER A 208 -13.90 0.87 22.63
C SER A 208 -12.54 1.39 22.14
N ARG A 209 -11.85 2.19 22.95
CA ARG A 209 -10.47 2.67 22.70
C ARG A 209 -9.55 2.33 23.86
N MET A 210 -8.34 1.89 23.55
CA MET A 210 -7.24 1.75 24.51
C MET A 210 -6.18 2.79 24.20
N ARG A 211 -5.78 3.58 25.18
CA ARG A 211 -4.91 4.73 24.98
C ARG A 211 -3.82 4.82 26.04
N LEU A 212 -2.77 5.54 25.70
CA LEU A 212 -1.76 6.02 26.63
C LEU A 212 -2.00 7.47 27.02
N LYS A 213 -1.45 7.87 28.17
CA LYS A 213 -1.15 9.29 28.42
C LYS A 213 0.01 9.69 27.50
N THR A 214 -0.27 10.55 26.53
CA THR A 214 0.70 10.95 25.52
C THR A 214 1.82 11.78 26.13
N GLY A 215 3.05 11.25 26.11
CA GLY A 215 4.27 12.05 26.19
C GLY A 215 4.61 12.62 24.80
N THR A 216 5.12 13.84 24.75
CA THR A 216 5.64 14.45 23.51
C THR A 216 7.00 13.82 23.15
N GLY A 217 7.18 13.35 21.90
CA GLY A 217 8.49 12.90 21.39
C GLY A 217 8.60 11.43 20.92
N SER A 218 7.50 10.71 20.83
CA SER A 218 7.45 9.29 20.42
C SER A 218 7.27 9.09 18.92
N THR A 219 7.97 8.13 18.31
CA THR A 219 7.75 7.70 16.91
C THR A 219 6.47 6.86 16.84
N LEU A 220 5.52 7.26 15.99
CA LEU A 220 4.30 6.49 15.72
C LEU A 220 4.54 5.48 14.61
N LEU A 221 4.22 4.21 14.87
CA LEU A 221 4.32 3.09 13.94
C LEU A 221 2.92 2.64 13.52
N TYR A 222 2.72 2.49 12.21
CA TYR A 222 1.50 1.96 11.62
C TYR A 222 1.57 0.42 11.50
N PRO A 223 0.47 -0.29 11.19
CA PRO A 223 0.46 -1.75 11.15
C PRO A 223 1.57 -2.39 10.29
N SER A 224 1.90 -1.82 9.14
CA SER A 224 3.01 -2.28 8.30
C SER A 224 4.37 -2.12 8.99
N ASP A 225 4.57 -1.01 9.69
CA ASP A 225 5.81 -0.73 10.42
C ASP A 225 5.96 -1.70 11.60
N VAL A 226 4.87 -2.00 12.31
CA VAL A 226 4.82 -3.01 13.39
C VAL A 226 5.21 -4.38 12.85
N ALA A 227 4.67 -4.77 11.69
CA ALA A 227 4.97 -6.03 11.03
C ALA A 227 6.44 -6.18 10.64
N ASP A 228 7.08 -5.09 10.20
CA ASP A 228 8.50 -5.06 9.82
C ASP A 228 9.41 -4.95 11.04
N ARG A 229 8.97 -4.23 12.08
CA ARG A 229 9.71 -4.10 13.33
C ARG A 229 9.74 -5.39 14.13
N ALA A 230 8.65 -6.15 14.13
CA ALA A 230 8.55 -7.45 14.80
C ALA A 230 9.55 -8.49 14.28
N VAL A 231 10.00 -8.36 13.03
CA VAL A 231 10.99 -9.25 12.40
C VAL A 231 12.39 -8.61 12.30
N SER A 232 12.61 -7.49 12.98
CA SER A 232 13.90 -6.81 13.02
C SER A 232 14.68 -7.17 14.28
N LEU A 233 16.00 -7.32 14.15
CA LEU A 233 16.92 -7.44 15.30
C LEU A 233 17.30 -6.09 15.90
N LYS A 234 16.90 -4.97 15.29
CA LYS A 234 17.18 -3.64 15.86
C LYS A 234 16.43 -3.53 17.20
N LEU A 235 17.13 -3.10 18.25
CA LEU A 235 16.49 -2.83 19.55
C LEU A 235 15.41 -1.77 19.40
N ALA A 236 14.31 -1.90 20.14
CA ALA A 236 13.27 -0.87 20.21
C ALA A 236 13.90 0.45 20.65
N ALA A 237 13.47 1.57 20.08
CA ALA A 237 13.67 2.84 20.78
C ALA A 237 12.66 2.90 21.94
N ASP A 238 13.07 3.41 23.10
CA ASP A 238 12.23 3.52 24.31
C ASP A 238 10.95 4.36 24.12
N THR A 239 10.78 4.96 22.95
CA THR A 239 9.72 5.90 22.61
C THR A 239 8.87 5.44 21.41
N GLU A 240 8.97 4.18 20.98
CA GLU A 240 8.11 3.65 19.89
C GLU A 240 6.66 3.46 20.38
N ARG A 241 5.71 3.97 19.58
CA ARG A 241 4.27 3.80 19.81
C ARG A 241 3.63 3.13 18.61
N ILE A 242 2.56 2.39 18.82
CA ILE A 242 1.75 1.80 17.75
C ILE A 242 0.35 2.38 17.75
N GLN A 243 -0.26 2.43 16.56
CA GLN A 243 -1.68 2.68 16.39
C GLN A 243 -2.30 1.56 15.54
N LEU A 244 -3.22 0.81 16.13
CA LEU A 244 -3.99 -0.23 15.45
C LEU A 244 -5.45 0.21 15.40
N ALA A 245 -5.99 0.35 14.20
CA ALA A 245 -7.41 0.58 13.98
C ALA A 245 -8.11 -0.78 13.87
N ASN A 246 -9.29 -0.91 14.47
CA ASN A 246 -10.16 -2.08 14.37
C ASN A 246 -9.48 -3.41 14.73
N ALA A 247 -8.69 -3.42 15.80
CA ALA A 247 -8.09 -4.65 16.31
C ALA A 247 -9.12 -5.43 17.13
N THR A 248 -9.31 -6.70 16.82
CA THR A 248 -10.14 -7.63 17.61
C THR A 248 -9.42 -7.94 18.91
N VAL A 249 -10.07 -7.71 20.04
CA VAL A 249 -9.45 -7.91 21.36
C VAL A 249 -10.04 -9.12 22.06
N GLU A 250 -9.19 -9.96 22.65
CA GLU A 250 -9.59 -11.15 23.37
C GLU A 250 -8.75 -11.43 24.62
N TRP A 251 -9.40 -12.00 25.64
CA TRP A 251 -8.77 -12.53 26.84
C TRP A 251 -8.26 -13.95 26.64
N TRP A 252 -6.96 -14.16 26.87
CA TRP A 252 -6.34 -15.48 26.84
C TRP A 252 -5.62 -15.73 28.15
N GLY A 253 -6.29 -16.46 29.04
CA GLY A 253 -5.84 -16.57 30.44
C GLY A 253 -5.79 -15.18 31.08
N ASP A 254 -4.62 -14.80 31.59
CA ASP A 254 -4.36 -13.49 32.22
C ASP A 254 -3.82 -12.42 31.26
N SER A 255 -3.69 -12.74 29.97
CA SER A 255 -3.22 -11.80 28.96
C SER A 255 -4.37 -11.26 28.13
N LEU A 256 -4.33 -9.97 27.83
CA LEU A 256 -5.19 -9.34 26.84
C LEU A 256 -4.44 -9.29 25.51
N ILE A 257 -5.07 -9.74 24.44
CA ILE A 257 -4.45 -9.84 23.12
C ILE A 257 -5.27 -9.04 22.14
N ALA A 258 -4.59 -8.33 21.26
CA ALA A 258 -5.19 -7.66 20.11
C ALA A 258 -4.68 -8.28 18.82
N GLU A 259 -5.61 -8.60 17.94
CA GLU A 259 -5.35 -9.14 16.62
C GLU A 259 -5.89 -8.19 15.55
N THR A 260 -5.09 -7.88 14.53
CA THR A 260 -5.59 -7.12 13.38
C THR A 260 -5.93 -8.06 12.24
N ASP A 261 -6.96 -7.73 11.47
CA ASP A 261 -7.24 -8.41 10.21
C ASP A 261 -6.19 -8.08 9.13
N GLN A 262 -6.51 -8.43 7.88
CA GLN A 262 -5.65 -8.24 6.72
C GLN A 262 -5.19 -6.79 6.54
N PRO A 263 -3.98 -6.57 5.97
CA PRO A 263 -3.11 -7.58 5.36
C PRO A 263 -2.04 -8.16 6.30
N HIS A 264 -1.88 -7.64 7.52
CA HIS A 264 -0.69 -7.92 8.35
C HIS A 264 -0.87 -8.99 9.42
N PHE A 265 -2.12 -9.32 9.80
CA PHE A 265 -2.43 -10.34 10.81
C PHE A 265 -1.62 -10.17 12.10
N LEU A 266 -1.48 -8.93 12.57
CA LEU A 266 -0.66 -8.61 13.74
C LEU A 266 -1.26 -9.23 14.99
N ARG A 267 -0.40 -9.68 15.90
CA ARG A 267 -0.81 -10.25 17.18
C ARG A 267 -0.04 -9.58 18.30
N VAL A 268 -0.70 -8.72 19.06
CA VAL A 268 -0.07 -7.86 20.07
C VAL A 268 -0.56 -8.24 21.46
N LYS A 269 0.37 -8.44 22.39
CA LYS A 269 0.04 -8.62 23.81
C LYS A 269 -0.08 -7.25 24.47
N ILE A 270 -1.17 -7.01 25.19
CA ILE A 270 -1.43 -5.77 25.91
C ILE A 270 -1.17 -5.97 27.40
N GLU A 271 -0.38 -5.07 27.97
CA GLU A 271 -0.07 -5.00 29.39
C GLU A 271 -0.46 -3.63 29.98
N SER A 272 -0.59 -3.57 31.30
CA SER A 272 -0.82 -2.30 32.00
C SER A 272 0.46 -1.46 32.00
N GLY A 273 0.34 -0.21 31.57
CA GLY A 273 1.37 0.82 31.75
C GLY A 273 1.25 1.58 33.08
N VAL A 274 0.26 1.27 33.91
CA VAL A 274 0.02 1.93 35.20
C VAL A 274 0.68 1.13 36.31
N ALA A 275 1.58 1.77 37.06
CA ALA A 275 2.28 1.16 38.18
C ALA A 275 1.29 0.59 39.22
N GLY A 276 1.45 -0.70 39.55
CA GLY A 276 0.60 -1.39 40.53
C GLY A 276 -0.77 -1.86 40.01
N ALA A 277 -1.17 -1.49 38.79
CA ALA A 277 -2.42 -1.97 38.19
C ALA A 277 -2.14 -3.14 37.23
N THR A 278 -2.98 -4.17 37.28
CA THR A 278 -2.96 -5.26 36.30
C THR A 278 -3.81 -4.90 35.08
N ILE A 279 -3.53 -5.53 33.92
CA ILE A 279 -4.37 -5.31 32.73
C ILE A 279 -5.82 -5.75 32.97
N ARG A 280 -6.06 -6.77 33.82
CA ARG A 280 -7.42 -7.17 34.23
C ARG A 280 -8.19 -6.07 34.94
N HIS A 281 -7.50 -5.27 35.75
CA HIS A 281 -8.14 -4.15 36.42
C HIS A 281 -8.53 -3.04 35.43
N LEU A 282 -7.62 -2.71 34.50
CA LEU A 282 -7.86 -1.66 33.49
C LEU A 282 -8.89 -2.08 32.44
N ALA A 283 -8.87 -3.34 32.00
CA ALA A 283 -9.66 -3.88 30.89
C ALA A 283 -10.88 -4.70 31.35
N LYS A 284 -11.38 -4.45 32.57
CA LYS A 284 -12.49 -5.23 33.16
C LYS A 284 -13.77 -5.22 32.32
N ASP A 285 -13.98 -4.17 31.53
CA ASP A 285 -15.18 -3.95 30.70
C ASP A 285 -14.95 -4.32 29.22
N VAL A 286 -13.80 -4.91 28.88
CA VAL A 286 -13.50 -5.35 27.51
C VAL A 286 -14.28 -6.64 27.20
N VAL A 287 -15.04 -6.61 26.11
CA VAL A 287 -15.76 -7.76 25.58
C VAL A 287 -14.91 -8.47 24.52
N ASN A 288 -14.81 -9.79 24.61
CA ASN A 288 -14.07 -10.61 23.65
C ASN A 288 -14.66 -10.50 22.24
N GLY A 289 -13.79 -10.40 21.24
CA GLY A 289 -14.17 -10.40 19.83
C GLY A 289 -14.64 -9.05 19.31
N GLU A 290 -14.70 -8.00 20.15
CA GLU A 290 -15.02 -6.65 19.68
C GLU A 290 -13.82 -5.99 19.01
N GLY A 291 -14.09 -5.09 18.08
CA GLY A 291 -13.08 -4.25 17.43
C GLY A 291 -12.75 -3.02 18.27
N TRP A 292 -11.46 -2.79 18.49
CA TRP A 292 -10.93 -1.70 19.31
C TRP A 292 -9.91 -0.86 18.53
N GLN A 293 -9.87 0.44 18.86
CA GLN A 293 -8.74 1.28 18.48
C GLN A 293 -7.69 1.25 19.59
N ILE A 294 -6.45 0.89 19.25
CA ILE A 294 -5.36 0.73 20.22
C ILE A 294 -4.27 1.73 19.91
N GLU A 295 -3.92 2.55 20.90
CA GLU A 295 -2.76 3.43 20.90
C GLU A 295 -1.89 3.08 22.11
N ALA A 296 -0.74 2.46 21.87
CA ALA A 296 0.07 1.81 22.91
C ALA A 296 1.57 2.04 22.71
N THR A 297 2.36 1.85 23.77
CA THR A 297 3.83 2.04 23.77
C THR A 297 4.43 0.66 23.68
N VAL A 298 5.42 0.50 22.82
CA VAL A 298 6.06 -0.79 22.66
C VAL A 298 6.99 -1.05 23.84
N LYS A 299 6.77 -2.17 24.52
CA LYS A 299 7.62 -2.67 25.59
C LYS A 299 8.67 -3.63 25.04
N SER A 300 8.29 -4.49 24.10
CA SER A 300 9.21 -5.41 23.46
C SER A 300 8.72 -5.88 22.09
N TRP A 301 9.67 -6.29 21.24
CA TRP A 301 9.44 -6.86 19.93
C TRP A 301 9.70 -8.36 19.92
N ARG A 302 8.94 -9.10 19.08
CA ARG A 302 9.05 -10.55 18.94
C ARG A 302 10.49 -11.05 18.79
N GLN A 303 11.19 -10.52 17.79
CA GLN A 303 12.44 -11.10 17.33
C GLN A 303 13.58 -10.96 18.34
N PRO A 304 13.85 -9.78 18.94
CA PRO A 304 14.80 -9.66 20.05
C PRO A 304 14.42 -10.57 21.23
N THR A 305 13.15 -10.55 21.68
CA THR A 305 12.70 -11.38 22.82
C THR A 305 12.90 -12.88 22.58
N ASN A 306 12.54 -13.38 21.40
CA ASN A 306 12.71 -14.79 21.07
C ASN A 306 14.19 -15.17 20.92
N ARG A 307 15.04 -14.26 20.41
CA ARG A 307 16.48 -14.49 20.31
C ARG A 307 17.13 -14.55 21.68
N ASP A 308 16.82 -13.62 22.56
CA ASP A 308 17.32 -13.62 23.94
C ASP A 308 16.88 -14.87 24.68
N ARG A 309 15.63 -15.31 24.48
CA ARG A 309 15.13 -16.58 25.03
C ARG A 309 15.84 -17.80 24.47
N LEU A 310 16.15 -17.83 23.17
CA LEU A 310 16.92 -18.94 22.60
C LEU A 310 18.33 -18.98 23.20
N LEU A 311 19.00 -17.83 23.28
CA LEU A 311 20.34 -17.71 23.85
C LEU A 311 20.38 -18.13 25.31
N SER A 312 19.36 -17.80 26.11
CA SER A 312 19.31 -18.21 27.52
C SER A 312 19.11 -19.72 27.72
N LEU A 313 18.52 -20.41 26.73
CA LEU A 313 18.36 -21.86 26.74
C LEU A 313 19.60 -22.60 26.21
N LEU A 314 20.44 -21.96 25.40
CA LEU A 314 21.65 -22.53 24.82
C LEU A 314 22.88 -22.20 25.69
N THR A 315 22.91 -22.71 26.91
CA THR A 315 24.03 -22.52 27.84
C THR A 315 25.35 -22.98 27.21
N GLY A 316 26.35 -22.11 27.14
CA GLY A 316 27.66 -22.39 26.54
C GLY A 316 27.81 -21.98 25.07
N PHE A 317 26.72 -21.60 24.39
CA PHE A 317 26.82 -20.98 23.07
C PHE A 317 27.03 -19.48 23.19
N GLN A 318 27.98 -18.95 22.39
CA GLN A 318 28.22 -17.53 22.23
C GLN A 318 27.82 -17.08 20.84
N LEU A 319 27.23 -15.90 20.74
CA LEU A 319 26.87 -15.30 19.47
C LEU A 319 27.99 -14.36 19.02
N ALA A 320 28.69 -14.73 17.93
CA ALA A 320 29.73 -13.92 17.31
C ALA A 320 29.56 -13.92 15.79
N ASP A 321 29.66 -12.75 15.16
CA ASP A 321 29.59 -12.58 13.70
C ASP A 321 28.38 -13.27 13.02
N GLY A 322 27.22 -13.20 13.67
CA GLY A 322 25.98 -13.81 13.16
C GLY A 322 25.96 -15.34 13.22
N ARG A 323 26.81 -15.95 14.05
CA ARG A 323 26.87 -17.40 14.29
C ARG A 323 26.86 -17.70 15.79
N LEU A 324 26.21 -18.80 16.15
CA LEU A 324 26.26 -19.38 17.48
C LEU A 324 27.42 -20.39 17.53
N THR A 325 28.36 -20.21 18.44
CA THR A 325 29.55 -21.06 18.60
C THR A 325 29.63 -21.66 19.99
N SER A 326 29.96 -22.95 20.08
CA SER A 326 30.24 -23.67 21.33
C SER A 326 31.04 -24.94 21.03
N ASP A 327 32.10 -25.23 21.78
CA ASP A 327 32.88 -26.48 21.72
C ASP A 327 33.23 -26.96 20.28
N GLY A 328 33.68 -26.03 19.42
CA GLY A 328 34.05 -26.33 18.03
C GLY A 328 32.86 -26.47 17.06
N VAL A 329 31.62 -26.38 17.55
CA VAL A 329 30.40 -26.33 16.74
C VAL A 329 30.07 -24.88 16.40
N SER A 330 29.67 -24.63 15.15
CA SER A 330 29.25 -23.30 14.69
C SER A 330 28.03 -23.36 13.80
N VAL A 331 26.93 -22.74 14.22
CA VAL A 331 25.65 -22.69 13.50
C VAL A 331 25.31 -21.24 13.16
N ARG A 332 24.68 -20.99 12.00
CA ARG A 332 24.22 -19.64 11.63
C ARG A 332 23.09 -19.20 12.57
N ASP A 333 23.09 -17.92 12.97
CA ASP A 333 21.96 -17.32 13.67
C ASP A 333 20.69 -17.44 12.80
N PRO A 334 19.62 -18.10 13.28
CA PRO A 334 18.42 -18.29 12.49
C PRO A 334 17.55 -17.03 12.38
N PHE A 335 17.72 -16.04 13.26
CA PHE A 335 16.83 -14.87 13.32
C PHE A 335 16.95 -13.92 12.13
N PRO A 336 18.14 -13.59 11.59
CA PRO A 336 18.25 -12.75 10.41
C PRO A 336 17.41 -13.24 9.20
N GLY A 337 17.18 -14.55 9.06
CA GLY A 337 16.38 -15.12 7.97
C GLY A 337 14.86 -15.13 8.22
N LEU A 338 14.39 -14.73 9.41
CA LEU A 338 12.96 -14.80 9.74
C LEU A 338 12.12 -13.83 8.90
N ALA A 339 12.66 -12.64 8.63
CA ALA A 339 12.03 -11.67 7.73
C ALA A 339 11.82 -12.28 6.34
N ASP A 340 12.83 -12.95 5.78
CA ASP A 340 12.73 -13.59 4.47
C ASP A 340 11.70 -14.72 4.45
N VAL A 341 11.50 -15.45 5.55
CA VAL A 341 10.50 -16.53 5.64
C VAL A 341 9.08 -15.97 5.74
N LEU A 342 8.87 -14.95 6.57
CA LEU A 342 7.56 -14.36 6.81
C LEU A 342 7.13 -13.39 5.71
N ASN A 343 8.09 -12.77 5.03
CA ASN A 343 7.86 -11.80 3.96
C ASN A 343 8.08 -12.38 2.56
N ARG A 344 8.51 -13.64 2.38
CA ARG A 344 8.64 -14.26 1.04
C ARG A 344 7.37 -14.11 0.22
N GLU A 345 6.21 -14.34 0.82
CA GLU A 345 4.92 -14.10 0.16
C GLU A 345 4.61 -12.62 -0.05
N ARG A 346 5.07 -11.71 0.83
CA ARG A 346 4.89 -10.26 0.64
C ARG A 346 5.68 -9.78 -0.57
N ASP A 347 6.91 -10.24 -0.71
CA ASP A 347 7.82 -9.81 -1.77
C ASP A 347 7.54 -10.54 -3.10
N ASP A 348 7.06 -11.78 -3.06
CA ASP A 348 6.49 -12.48 -4.22
C ASP A 348 5.12 -11.92 -4.65
N ARG A 349 4.43 -11.17 -3.78
CA ARG A 349 3.25 -10.35 -4.14
C ARG A 349 3.63 -8.97 -4.70
N ILE A 350 4.86 -8.52 -4.45
CA ILE A 350 5.41 -7.22 -4.88
C ILE A 350 6.38 -7.39 -6.08
N THR A 351 6.66 -8.59 -6.56
CA THR A 351 7.36 -8.81 -7.84
C THR A 351 6.50 -9.56 -8.82
#